data_AF-A0A2M9GM03-F1
#
_entry.id   AF-A0A2M9GM03-F1
#
_cell.length_a   1.000
_cell.length_b   1.000
_cell.length_c   1.000
_cell.angle_alpha   90.00
_cell.angle_beta   90.00
_cell.angle_gamma   90.00
#
_symmetry.space_group_name_H-M   'P 1'
#
loop_
_entity.id
_entity.type
_entity.pdbx_description
1 polymer ?
#
loop_
_entity_poly.entity_id
_entity_poly.type
_entity_poly.pdbx_seq_one_letter_code
_entity_poly.pdbx_strand_id
1 'polypeptide(L)'
;MSELIETFQNDEMFYYISADGRYLGAANGDNPYGGEAIYPPPEYGDQIWLFSDSPPYWSESPSRLTSIEDAWREEQMSRVSNQLLMMEDEDPDAEPGTPRQWRDYRIELRKWTETNPDFPNSSKRPVAPS
;
A
#
# COMPACT_ATOMS: atom_id res chain seq x y z
N MET A 1 -30.19 -14.74 49.22
CA MET A 1 -31.13 -14.67 48.08
C MET A 1 -31.20 -13.22 47.67
N SER A 2 -30.83 -12.75 46.49
CA SER A 2 -30.37 -13.38 45.25
C SER A 2 -29.40 -12.38 44.60
N GLU A 3 -28.46 -12.90 43.84
CA GLU A 3 -27.26 -12.22 43.34
C GLU A 3 -27.54 -11.02 42.42
N LEU A 4 -26.67 -10.01 42.56
CA LEU A 4 -26.40 -8.96 41.59
C LEU A 4 -26.01 -9.60 40.25
N ILE A 5 -26.89 -9.55 39.25
CA ILE A 5 -26.47 -9.71 37.86
C ILE A 5 -26.04 -8.32 37.39
N GLU A 6 -24.80 -7.94 37.72
CA GLU A 6 -24.08 -6.94 36.95
C GLU A 6 -23.81 -7.57 35.58
N THR A 7 -24.69 -7.28 34.62
CA THR A 7 -24.41 -7.53 33.21
C THR A 7 -23.33 -6.54 32.79
N PHE A 8 -22.06 -6.90 33.02
CA PHE A 8 -20.93 -6.28 32.34
C PHE A 8 -21.12 -6.55 30.85
N GLN A 9 -21.75 -5.61 30.14
CA GLN A 9 -21.58 -5.51 28.69
C GLN A 9 -20.09 -5.21 28.49
N ASN A 10 -19.31 -6.24 28.17
CA ASN A 10 -17.95 -6.07 27.73
C ASN A 10 -17.99 -5.24 26.44
N ASP A 11 -17.74 -3.94 26.56
CA ASP A 11 -17.48 -2.98 25.46
C ASP A 11 -16.13 -3.26 24.75
N GLU A 12 -15.67 -4.51 24.80
CA GLU A 12 -14.43 -4.93 24.16
C GLU A 12 -14.69 -5.17 22.68
N MET A 13 -14.09 -4.32 21.86
CA MET A 13 -14.17 -4.39 20.41
C MET A 13 -13.18 -5.43 19.92
N PHE A 14 -13.70 -6.48 19.29
CA PHE A 14 -12.89 -7.53 18.68
C PHE A 14 -12.80 -7.31 17.17
N TYR A 15 -11.65 -7.64 16.60
CA TYR A 15 -11.41 -7.63 15.16
C TYR A 15 -11.34 -9.05 14.66
N TYR A 16 -12.07 -9.34 13.59
CA TYR A 16 -12.26 -10.70 13.13
C TYR A 16 -11.61 -10.92 11.79
N ILE A 17 -10.97 -12.08 11.63
CA ILE A 17 -10.39 -12.54 10.37
C ILE A 17 -10.97 -13.89 9.95
N SER A 18 -10.97 -14.18 8.65
CA SER A 18 -11.21 -15.53 8.14
C SER A 18 -9.98 -16.41 8.32
N ALA A 19 -10.15 -17.72 8.08
CA ALA A 19 -9.08 -18.72 8.22
C ALA A 19 -7.86 -18.49 7.31
N ASP A 20 -8.00 -17.69 6.26
CA ASP A 20 -6.93 -17.26 5.36
C ASP A 20 -6.38 -15.86 5.69
N GLY A 21 -6.77 -15.29 6.83
CA GLY A 21 -6.25 -14.03 7.35
C GLY A 21 -6.93 -12.76 6.83
N ARG A 22 -8.00 -12.85 6.02
CA ARG A 22 -8.70 -11.65 5.52
C ARG A 22 -9.52 -11.01 6.63
N TYR A 23 -9.46 -9.69 6.73
CA TYR A 23 -10.28 -8.94 7.68
C TYR A 23 -11.78 -9.03 7.34
N LEU A 24 -12.58 -9.42 8.31
CA LEU A 24 -14.04 -9.59 8.19
C LEU A 24 -14.81 -8.41 8.78
N GLY A 25 -14.25 -7.74 9.78
CA GLY A 25 -14.88 -6.60 10.45
C GLY A 25 -14.58 -6.54 11.95
N ALA A 26 -15.16 -5.54 12.60
CA ALA A 26 -15.13 -5.38 14.04
C ALA A 26 -16.53 -5.60 14.62
N ALA A 27 -16.61 -6.18 15.82
CA ALA A 27 -17.86 -6.28 16.57
C ALA A 27 -17.60 -6.29 18.08
N ASN A 28 -18.60 -5.83 18.84
CA ASN A 28 -18.58 -5.89 20.29
C ASN A 28 -19.20 -7.23 20.74
N GLY A 29 -18.53 -7.95 21.62
CA GLY A 29 -19.05 -9.20 22.19
C GLY A 29 -19.09 -10.35 21.19
N ASP A 30 -20.30 -10.78 20.80
CA ASP A 30 -20.50 -11.95 19.94
C ASP A 30 -19.76 -11.80 18.61
N ASN A 31 -19.33 -12.92 18.05
CA ASN A 31 -18.63 -13.00 16.77
C ASN A 31 -19.62 -13.21 15.62
N PRO A 32 -20.17 -12.15 14.99
CA PRO A 32 -21.15 -12.29 13.92
C PRO A 32 -20.53 -12.84 12.62
N TYR A 33 -19.20 -12.84 12.52
CA TYR A 33 -18.48 -13.18 11.30
C TYR A 33 -18.04 -14.66 11.26
N GLY A 34 -18.12 -15.38 12.39
CA GLY A 34 -17.61 -16.75 12.52
C GLY A 34 -16.09 -16.84 12.35
N GLY A 35 -15.38 -15.72 12.49
CA GLY A 35 -13.93 -15.61 12.27
C GLY A 35 -13.10 -15.81 13.53
N GLU A 36 -11.78 -15.71 13.42
CA GLU A 36 -10.89 -15.67 14.58
C GLU A 36 -10.76 -14.23 15.08
N ALA A 37 -10.90 -14.02 16.39
CA ALA A 37 -10.67 -12.71 17.01
C ALA A 37 -9.18 -12.46 17.15
N ILE A 38 -8.71 -11.30 16.70
CA ILE A 38 -7.30 -10.92 16.70
C ILE A 38 -7.08 -9.51 17.24
N TYR A 39 -5.83 -9.24 17.59
CA TYR A 39 -5.33 -7.93 17.98
C TYR A 39 -3.85 -7.82 17.57
N PRO A 40 -3.38 -6.68 17.05
CA PRO A 40 -4.10 -5.40 16.83
C PRO A 40 -5.02 -5.39 15.59
N PRO A 41 -5.89 -4.37 15.42
CA PRO A 41 -6.66 -4.19 14.18
C PRO A 41 -5.77 -3.94 12.96
N PRO A 42 -6.29 -4.14 11.74
CA PRO A 42 -5.58 -3.71 10.55
C PRO A 42 -5.56 -2.17 10.49
N GLU A 43 -4.49 -1.62 9.93
CA GLU A 43 -4.42 -0.21 9.57
C GLU A 43 -5.26 0.08 8.31
N TYR A 44 -5.33 -0.90 7.40
CA TYR A 44 -6.10 -0.85 6.16
C TYR A 44 -6.88 -2.15 5.95
N GLY A 45 -8.14 -2.03 5.52
CA GLY A 45 -9.04 -3.20 5.40
C GLY A 45 -8.63 -4.24 4.34
N ASP A 46 -7.66 -3.94 3.49
CA ASP A 46 -7.11 -4.84 2.47
C ASP A 46 -5.83 -5.57 2.93
N GLN A 47 -5.42 -5.38 4.18
CA GLN A 47 -4.33 -6.14 4.78
C GLN A 47 -4.76 -7.57 5.09
N ILE A 48 -3.80 -8.48 5.01
CA ILE A 48 -3.96 -9.89 5.34
C ILE A 48 -3.20 -10.17 6.62
N TRP A 49 -3.86 -10.80 7.59
CA TRP A 49 -3.22 -11.28 8.80
C TRP A 49 -2.30 -12.45 8.46
N LEU A 50 -1.00 -12.30 8.76
CA LEU A 50 -0.01 -13.33 8.51
C LEU A 50 0.26 -14.09 9.80
N PHE A 51 -0.18 -15.36 9.80
CA PHE A 51 0.08 -16.34 10.85
C PHE A 51 1.56 -16.77 10.80
N SER A 52 2.47 -15.87 11.17
CA SER A 52 3.91 -16.16 11.29
C SER A 52 4.23 -16.78 12.67
N ASP A 53 5.33 -17.51 12.77
CA ASP A 53 5.69 -18.29 13.96
C ASP A 53 5.95 -17.46 15.23
N SER A 54 6.09 -16.11 15.15
CA SER A 54 5.85 -15.11 16.21
C SER A 54 6.65 -13.81 16.01
N PRO A 55 6.06 -12.62 16.25
CA PRO A 55 4.63 -12.37 16.39
C PRO A 55 3.92 -12.41 15.01
N PRO A 56 2.63 -12.77 14.96
CA PRO A 56 1.82 -12.53 13.77
C PRO A 56 1.71 -11.02 13.50
N TYR A 57 1.53 -10.65 12.25
CA TYR A 57 1.45 -9.24 11.83
C TYR A 57 0.57 -9.08 10.59
N TRP A 58 0.07 -7.87 10.39
CA TRP A 58 -0.62 -7.49 9.16
C TRP A 58 0.36 -7.34 8.01
N SER A 59 0.02 -7.89 6.84
CA SER A 59 0.76 -7.63 5.61
C SER A 59 0.83 -6.13 5.30
N GLU A 60 1.72 -5.75 4.40
CA GLU A 60 1.58 -4.45 3.74
C GLU A 60 0.20 -4.34 3.08
N SER A 61 -0.35 -3.12 3.06
CA SER A 61 -1.62 -2.83 2.41
C SER A 61 -1.39 -2.61 0.91
N PRO A 62 -2.02 -3.42 0.03
CA PRO A 62 -1.94 -3.22 -1.41
C PRO A 62 -2.36 -1.80 -1.84
N SER A 63 -3.45 -1.27 -1.32
CA SER A 63 -3.94 0.09 -1.65
C SER A 63 -2.98 1.18 -1.17
N ARG A 64 -2.38 1.04 0.02
CA ARG A 64 -1.33 1.95 0.49
C ARG A 64 -0.13 1.93 -0.44
N LEU A 65 0.33 0.74 -0.84
CA LEU A 65 1.47 0.59 -1.75
C LEU A 65 1.17 1.19 -3.13
N THR A 66 -0.02 0.94 -3.69
CA THR A 66 -0.47 1.59 -4.94
C THR A 66 -0.41 3.11 -4.82
N SER A 67 -0.93 3.67 -3.72
CA SER A 67 -0.95 5.12 -3.50
C SER A 67 0.46 5.72 -3.45
N ILE A 68 1.41 5.02 -2.82
CA ILE A 68 2.83 5.43 -2.77
C ILE A 68 3.44 5.43 -4.17
N GLU A 69 3.20 4.38 -4.96
CA GLU A 69 3.76 4.28 -6.31
C GLU A 69 3.14 5.27 -7.29
N ASP A 70 1.83 5.56 -7.17
CA ASP A 70 1.16 6.57 -7.98
C ASP A 70 1.73 7.97 -7.72
N ALA A 71 1.89 8.34 -6.43
CA ALA A 71 2.49 9.61 -6.05
C ALA A 71 3.95 9.73 -6.57
N TRP A 72 4.75 8.68 -6.38
CA TRP A 72 6.12 8.64 -6.91
C TRP A 72 6.13 8.77 -8.44
N ARG A 73 5.25 8.06 -9.16
CA ARG A 73 5.16 8.15 -10.63
C ARG A 73 4.82 9.57 -11.08
N GLU A 74 3.91 10.26 -10.40
CA GLU A 74 3.53 11.64 -10.72
C GLU A 74 4.71 12.63 -10.54
N GLU A 75 5.48 12.49 -9.46
CA GLU A 75 6.72 13.25 -9.26
C GLU A 75 7.72 13.00 -10.39
N GLN A 76 7.92 11.73 -10.77
CA GLN A 76 8.83 11.38 -11.86
C GLN A 76 8.34 11.93 -13.21
N MET A 77 7.04 11.86 -13.50
CA MET A 77 6.45 12.42 -14.72
C MET A 77 6.67 13.93 -14.83
N SER A 78 6.58 14.63 -13.70
CA SER A 78 6.88 16.07 -13.60
C SER A 78 8.36 16.35 -13.82
N ARG A 79 9.25 15.56 -13.18
CA ARG A 79 10.70 15.62 -13.39
C ARG A 79 11.07 15.44 -14.87
N VAL A 80 10.54 14.41 -15.55
CA VAL A 80 10.81 14.19 -16.98
C VAL A 80 10.40 15.41 -17.81
N SER A 81 9.25 16.01 -17.53
CA SER A 81 8.76 17.16 -18.28
C SER A 81 9.69 18.37 -18.12
N ASN A 82 10.18 18.60 -16.89
CA ASN A 82 11.17 19.64 -16.63
C ASN A 82 12.50 19.38 -17.34
N GLN A 83 13.02 18.13 -17.28
CA GLN A 83 14.27 17.77 -17.93
C GLN A 83 14.24 17.94 -19.45
N LEU A 84 13.12 17.60 -20.08
CA LEU A 84 12.95 17.82 -21.52
C LEU A 84 12.93 19.31 -21.90
N LEU A 85 12.37 20.16 -21.04
CA LEU A 85 12.37 21.62 -21.24
C LEU A 85 13.78 22.20 -21.07
N MET A 86 14.47 21.84 -19.98
CA MET A 86 15.85 22.25 -19.72
C MET A 86 16.78 21.90 -20.89
N MET A 87 16.63 20.70 -21.47
CA MET A 87 17.39 20.28 -22.65
C MET A 87 17.05 21.07 -23.92
N GLU A 88 15.80 21.54 -24.06
CA GLU A 88 15.37 22.40 -25.18
C GLU A 88 15.97 23.80 -25.07
N ASP A 89 16.09 24.31 -23.84
CA ASP A 89 16.69 25.61 -23.52
C ASP A 89 18.23 25.59 -23.44
N GLU A 90 18.86 24.42 -23.72
CA GLU A 90 20.31 24.19 -23.56
C GLU A 90 20.81 24.52 -22.13
N ASP A 91 19.97 24.29 -21.12
CA ASP A 91 20.27 24.55 -19.72
C ASP A 91 21.40 23.62 -19.23
N PRO A 92 22.54 24.17 -18.76
CA PRO A 92 23.65 23.36 -18.26
C PRO A 92 23.33 22.57 -16.97
N ASP A 93 22.26 22.92 -16.26
CA ASP A 93 21.80 22.22 -15.07
C ASP A 93 20.89 21.03 -15.41
N ALA A 94 20.61 20.78 -16.70
CA ALA A 94 19.87 19.60 -17.14
C ALA A 94 20.59 18.32 -16.66
N GLU A 95 19.82 17.38 -16.12
CA GLU A 95 20.36 16.11 -15.67
C GLU A 95 20.91 15.30 -16.88
N PRO A 96 21.93 14.45 -16.64
CA PRO A 96 22.48 13.59 -17.68
C PRO A 96 21.44 12.77 -18.45
N GLY A 97 21.74 12.52 -19.71
CA GLY A 97 20.90 11.76 -20.63
C GLY A 97 20.50 12.57 -21.86
N THR A 98 19.86 11.88 -22.80
CA THR A 98 19.37 12.46 -24.04
C THR A 98 17.86 12.68 -23.99
N PRO A 99 17.30 13.61 -24.78
CA PRO A 99 15.85 13.76 -24.90
C PRO A 99 15.12 12.45 -25.27
N ARG A 100 15.79 11.54 -25.99
CA ARG A 100 15.22 10.23 -26.31
C ARG A 100 15.12 9.34 -25.07
N GLN A 101 16.19 9.22 -24.30
CA GLN A 101 16.22 8.41 -23.07
C GLN A 101 15.18 8.90 -22.05
N TRP A 102 15.03 10.21 -21.87
CA TRP A 102 14.00 10.78 -21.00
C TRP A 102 12.57 10.49 -21.49
N ARG A 103 12.33 10.51 -22.81
CA ARG A 103 11.04 10.11 -23.38
C ARG A 103 10.76 8.61 -23.23
N ASP A 104 11.78 7.77 -23.34
CA ASP A 104 11.67 6.32 -23.10
C ASP A 104 11.31 6.04 -21.64
N TYR A 105 12.02 6.66 -20.70
CA TYR A 105 11.70 6.59 -19.26
C TYR A 105 10.25 7.03 -18.99
N ARG A 106 9.76 8.10 -19.63
CA ARG A 106 8.34 8.51 -19.53
C ARG A 106 7.36 7.42 -19.98
N ILE A 107 7.71 6.66 -21.01
CA ILE A 107 6.86 5.57 -21.52
C ILE A 107 6.84 4.41 -20.51
N GLU A 108 7.99 4.10 -19.89
CA GLU A 108 8.07 3.09 -18.83
C GLU A 108 7.27 3.52 -17.60
N LEU A 109 7.39 4.77 -17.16
CA LEU A 109 6.58 5.33 -16.06
C LEU A 109 5.08 5.21 -16.33
N ARG A 110 4.60 5.49 -17.56
CA ARG A 110 3.18 5.32 -17.91
C ARG A 110 2.70 3.87 -17.86
N LYS A 111 3.62 2.91 -17.99
CA LYS A 111 3.35 1.47 -17.85
C LYS A 111 3.53 0.98 -16.42
N TRP A 112 3.97 1.83 -15.49
CA TRP A 112 4.09 1.52 -14.07
C TRP A 112 2.74 1.75 -13.37
N THR A 113 1.86 0.75 -13.49
CA THR A 113 0.50 0.73 -12.95
C THR A 113 0.17 -0.70 -12.45
N GLU A 114 -0.98 -0.90 -11.82
CA GLU A 114 -1.47 -2.21 -11.35
C GLU A 114 -1.52 -3.30 -12.43
N THR A 115 -1.54 -2.92 -13.72
CA THR A 115 -1.50 -3.88 -14.84
C THR A 115 -0.10 -4.44 -15.10
N ASN A 116 0.93 -3.85 -14.50
CA ASN A 116 2.31 -4.31 -14.59
C ASN A 116 2.56 -5.40 -13.53
N PRO A 117 3.10 -6.58 -13.90
CA PRO A 117 3.29 -7.68 -12.96
C PRO A 117 4.29 -7.38 -11.84
N ASP A 118 5.18 -6.40 -12.02
CA ASP A 118 6.14 -5.99 -11.01
C ASP A 118 5.60 -4.88 -10.08
N PHE A 119 4.44 -4.28 -10.37
CA PHE A 119 3.83 -3.26 -9.52
C PHE A 119 3.20 -3.90 -8.27
N PRO A 120 3.27 -3.29 -7.07
CA PRO A 120 3.89 -2.00 -6.70
C PRO A 120 5.31 -2.18 -6.10
N ASN A 121 6.13 -3.10 -6.60
CA ASN A 121 7.44 -3.36 -6.03
C ASN A 121 8.43 -2.22 -6.33
N SER A 122 8.74 -1.42 -5.32
CA SER A 122 9.64 -0.26 -5.45
C SER A 122 11.04 -0.61 -5.99
N SER A 123 11.53 -1.83 -5.76
CA SER A 123 12.83 -2.29 -6.29
C SER A 123 12.83 -2.57 -7.80
N LYS A 124 11.64 -2.57 -8.43
CA LYS A 124 11.41 -2.82 -9.85
C LYS A 124 10.97 -1.58 -10.61
N ARG A 125 10.96 -0.43 -9.95
CA ARG A 125 10.65 0.85 -10.56
C ARG A 125 11.50 1.09 -11.82
N PRO A 126 10.94 1.71 -12.87
CA PRO A 126 11.71 2.26 -13.97
C PRO A 126 12.85 3.14 -13.47
N VAL A 127 13.99 3.11 -14.15
CA VAL A 127 15.20 3.83 -13.74
C VAL A 127 15.40 5.03 -14.67
N ALA A 128 15.62 6.20 -14.08
CA ALA A 128 15.91 7.41 -14.83
C ALA A 128 17.25 7.31 -15.59
N PRO A 129 17.43 8.06 -16.69
CA PRO A 129 18.73 8.15 -17.36
C PRO A 129 19.84 8.65 -16.43
N SER A 130 21.08 8.25 -16.74
CA SER A 130 22.31 8.59 -16.01
C SER A 130 23.40 9.09 -16.94
#